data_AF-A0A7X7SJI1-F1
#
_entry.id   AF-A0A7X7SJI1-F1
#
_cell.length_a   1.000
_cell.length_b   1.000
_cell.length_c   1.000
_cell.angle_alpha   90.00
_cell.angle_beta   90.00
_cell.angle_gamma   90.00
#
_symmetry.space_group_name_H-M   'P 1'
#
loop_
_entity.id
_entity.type
_entity.pdbx_description
1 polymer ?
#
loop_
_entity_poly.entity_id
_entity_poly.type
_entity_poly.pdbx_seq_one_letter_code
_entity_poly.pdbx_strand_id
1 'polypeptide(L)'
;RWLRRQYNIFPLIAEVVRADERMVVTYSSSLAHVYWTEPDRPLSFDEIRGDPERRALYYFLVAHSGIGLVVTRMLDGAHVESLTGRALITPTGEVEVLSGDDPLADYAPTAVERRALARLVQYENSGDLVLVGAYDPERDRCICFDDQVGAHGAIGGRQFWPFILSPRGLVPASFPIDDPLDLHLLFRRYREQPELDVLDFVGREQRVAAQS
;
A
#
# COMPACT_ATOMS: atom_id res chain seq x y z
N ARG A 1 26.98 7.65 -22.15
CA ARG A 1 27.53 6.29 -21.91
C ARG A 1 28.71 6.26 -20.91
N TRP A 2 29.38 7.39 -20.62
CA TRP A 2 30.61 7.41 -19.79
C TRP A 2 30.38 7.20 -18.28
N LEU A 3 29.32 7.77 -17.68
CA LEU A 3 29.08 7.63 -16.23
C LEU A 3 28.54 6.24 -15.78
N ARG A 4 27.89 5.48 -16.68
CA ARG A 4 27.12 4.26 -16.33
C ARG A 4 27.99 3.05 -15.97
N ARG A 5 29.12 2.86 -16.66
CA ARG A 5 30.08 1.78 -16.37
C ARG A 5 31.00 2.10 -15.20
N GLN A 6 31.16 3.39 -14.89
CA GLN A 6 32.13 3.83 -13.89
C GLN A 6 31.68 3.56 -12.45
N TYR A 7 30.38 3.44 -12.20
CA TYR A 7 29.82 3.21 -10.85
C TYR A 7 29.02 1.90 -10.68
N ASN A 8 28.95 1.06 -11.72
CA ASN A 8 28.26 -0.23 -11.68
C ASN A 8 26.81 -0.18 -11.16
N ILE A 9 26.11 0.93 -11.38
CA ILE A 9 24.70 1.10 -11.02
C ILE A 9 23.86 0.41 -12.10
N PHE A 10 23.58 -0.88 -11.92
CA PHE A 10 22.39 -1.55 -12.49
C PHE A 10 21.12 -0.88 -11.94
N PRO A 11 19.96 -0.94 -12.63
CA PRO A 11 18.89 0.02 -12.41
C PRO A 11 18.29 -0.15 -11.01
N LEU A 12 18.72 0.70 -10.10
CA LEU A 12 18.04 0.97 -8.84
C LEU A 12 16.68 1.59 -9.23
N ILE A 13 15.58 0.92 -8.86
CA ILE A 13 14.15 1.33 -8.82
C ILE A 13 13.28 0.28 -9.54
N ALA A 14 12.60 -0.56 -8.74
CA ALA A 14 11.58 -1.58 -9.10
C ALA A 14 11.97 -2.57 -10.21
N GLU A 15 11.78 -3.87 -9.99
CA GLU A 15 12.00 -4.84 -11.05
C GLU A 15 10.90 -4.67 -12.10
N VAL A 16 11.28 -4.14 -13.26
CA VAL A 16 10.40 -3.97 -14.42
C VAL A 16 10.63 -5.15 -15.35
N VAL A 17 9.59 -5.95 -15.54
CA VAL A 17 9.56 -7.02 -16.52
C VAL A 17 8.64 -6.61 -17.65
N ARG A 18 9.21 -6.41 -18.84
CA ARG A 18 8.41 -6.37 -20.06
C ARG A 18 8.00 -7.81 -20.37
N ALA A 19 6.75 -8.14 -20.06
CA ALA A 19 6.24 -9.50 -20.25
C ALA A 19 6.12 -9.82 -21.75
N ASP A 20 5.68 -8.86 -22.56
CA ASP A 20 5.69 -8.91 -24.02
C ASP A 20 5.63 -7.50 -24.65
N GLU A 21 5.27 -7.38 -25.93
CA GLU A 21 5.13 -6.08 -26.59
C GLU A 21 3.99 -5.22 -26.02
N ARG A 22 2.95 -5.84 -25.47
CA ARG A 22 1.68 -5.24 -25.05
C ARG A 22 1.52 -5.09 -23.54
N MET A 23 2.41 -5.69 -22.75
CA MET A 23 2.29 -5.75 -21.30
C MET A 23 3.61 -5.49 -20.58
N VAL A 24 3.53 -4.66 -19.55
CA VAL A 24 4.62 -4.37 -18.63
C VAL A 24 4.17 -4.70 -17.22
N VAL A 25 5.03 -5.34 -16.44
CA VAL A 25 4.82 -5.61 -15.02
C VAL A 25 5.92 -4.90 -14.25
N THR A 26 5.54 -4.17 -13.21
CA THR A 26 6.47 -3.67 -12.20
C THR A 26 6.11 -4.30 -10.88
N TYR A 27 7.11 -4.65 -10.08
CA TYR A 27 6.85 -5.21 -8.76
C TYR A 27 7.91 -4.76 -7.77
N SER A 28 7.50 -4.83 -6.51
CA SER A 28 8.33 -4.59 -5.35
C SER A 28 7.72 -5.39 -4.21
N SER A 29 8.46 -6.41 -3.76
CA SER A 29 8.02 -7.27 -2.67
C SER A 29 6.64 -7.90 -2.96
N SER A 30 5.67 -7.82 -2.06
CA SER A 30 4.34 -8.44 -2.22
C SER A 30 3.33 -7.59 -3.00
N LEU A 31 3.77 -6.53 -3.68
CA LEU A 31 2.94 -5.68 -4.53
C LEU A 31 3.46 -5.70 -5.98
N ALA A 32 2.55 -5.89 -6.93
CA ALA A 32 2.84 -5.75 -8.35
C ALA A 32 1.78 -4.90 -9.06
N HIS A 33 2.21 -4.21 -10.11
CA HIS A 33 1.37 -3.45 -11.01
C HIS A 33 1.51 -4.05 -12.41
N VAL A 34 0.37 -4.37 -13.03
CA VAL A 34 0.30 -4.86 -14.41
C VAL A 34 -0.27 -3.75 -15.28
N TYR A 35 0.42 -3.47 -16.37
CA TYR A 35 0.08 -2.42 -17.33
C TYR A 35 -0.10 -3.04 -18.70
N TRP A 36 -1.24 -2.77 -19.34
CA TRP A 36 -1.35 -2.88 -20.79
C TRP A 36 -0.80 -1.60 -21.42
N THR A 37 -0.05 -1.73 -22.51
CA THR A 37 0.57 -0.59 -23.18
C THR A 37 -0.40 0.16 -24.11
N GLU A 38 -1.57 -0.43 -24.36
CA GLU A 38 -2.62 0.17 -25.16
C GLU A 38 -3.98 -0.05 -24.49
N PRO A 39 -4.84 0.98 -24.36
CA PRO A 39 -4.59 2.37 -24.74
C PRO A 39 -3.55 3.06 -23.81
N ASP A 40 -3.03 4.23 -24.21
CA ASP A 40 -2.13 5.06 -23.39
C ASP A 40 -2.91 5.82 -22.30
N ARG A 41 -3.65 5.07 -21.48
CA ARG A 41 -4.39 5.51 -20.29
C ARG A 41 -4.74 4.30 -19.42
N PRO A 42 -5.02 4.49 -18.13
CA PRO A 42 -5.54 3.44 -17.28
C PRO A 42 -6.85 2.86 -17.81
N LEU A 43 -7.00 1.55 -17.67
CA LEU A 43 -8.22 0.80 -17.96
C LEU A 43 -9.10 0.70 -16.72
N SER A 44 -10.41 0.82 -16.90
CA SER A 44 -11.37 0.46 -15.86
C SER A 44 -11.57 -1.05 -15.76
N PHE A 45 -12.10 -1.51 -14.63
CA PHE A 45 -12.52 -2.90 -14.48
C PHE A 45 -13.47 -3.36 -15.58
N ASP A 46 -14.46 -2.54 -15.96
CA ASP A 46 -15.41 -2.89 -17.03
C ASP A 46 -14.73 -3.05 -18.38
N GLU A 47 -13.71 -2.25 -18.69
CA GLU A 47 -12.94 -2.36 -19.92
C GLU A 47 -12.08 -3.64 -19.94
N ILE A 48 -11.45 -3.96 -18.81
CA ILE A 48 -10.69 -5.21 -18.64
C ILE A 48 -11.62 -6.42 -18.81
N ARG A 49 -12.82 -6.36 -18.23
CA ARG A 49 -13.83 -7.41 -18.36
C ARG A 49 -14.47 -7.47 -19.74
N GLY A 50 -14.53 -6.37 -20.48
CA GLY A 50 -15.12 -6.31 -21.81
C GLY A 50 -14.28 -7.08 -22.84
N ASP A 51 -12.96 -6.96 -22.73
CA ASP A 51 -12.01 -7.61 -23.64
C ASP A 51 -11.77 -9.10 -23.28
N PRO A 52 -11.90 -10.05 -24.23
CA PRO A 52 -11.72 -11.48 -23.94
C PRO A 52 -10.33 -11.88 -23.44
N GLU A 53 -9.26 -11.29 -23.99
CA GLU A 53 -7.88 -11.65 -23.62
C GLU A 53 -7.56 -11.10 -22.22
N ARG A 54 -7.90 -9.83 -21.96
CA ARG A 54 -7.71 -9.20 -20.65
C ARG A 54 -8.54 -9.88 -19.57
N ARG A 55 -9.80 -10.20 -19.86
CA ARG A 55 -10.69 -10.93 -18.95
C ARG A 55 -10.13 -12.31 -18.61
N ALA A 56 -9.57 -13.03 -19.58
CA ALA A 56 -8.95 -14.33 -19.33
C ALA A 56 -7.73 -14.22 -18.40
N LEU A 57 -6.84 -13.25 -18.65
CA LEU A 57 -5.68 -13.00 -17.78
C LEU A 57 -6.12 -12.59 -16.37
N TYR A 58 -7.08 -11.68 -16.25
CA TYR A 58 -7.63 -11.25 -14.96
C TYR A 58 -8.06 -12.46 -14.11
N TYR A 59 -8.85 -13.37 -14.71
CA TYR A 59 -9.33 -14.54 -13.98
C TYR A 59 -8.26 -15.59 -13.71
N PHE A 60 -7.27 -15.72 -14.59
CA PHE A 60 -6.10 -16.54 -14.32
C PHE A 60 -5.34 -16.03 -13.08
N LEU A 61 -5.16 -14.70 -12.94
CA LEU A 61 -4.48 -14.09 -11.81
C LEU A 61 -5.29 -14.24 -10.51
N VAL A 62 -6.61 -14.01 -10.55
CA VAL A 62 -7.51 -14.25 -9.40
C VAL A 62 -7.44 -15.70 -8.92
N ALA A 63 -7.31 -16.66 -9.84
CA ALA A 63 -7.23 -18.09 -9.52
C ALA A 63 -5.85 -18.56 -9.05
N HIS A 64 -4.81 -17.72 -9.16
CA HIS A 64 -3.44 -18.11 -8.86
C HIS A 64 -3.18 -18.09 -7.35
N SER A 65 -2.80 -19.23 -6.76
CA SER A 65 -2.58 -19.36 -5.31
C SER A 65 -1.48 -18.45 -4.74
N GLY A 66 -0.59 -17.95 -5.60
CA GLY A 66 0.42 -16.95 -5.25
C GLY A 66 -0.12 -15.52 -5.07
N ILE A 67 -1.34 -15.24 -5.54
CA ILE A 67 -1.95 -13.91 -5.55
C ILE A 67 -3.14 -13.95 -4.59
N GLY A 68 -3.11 -13.05 -3.61
CA GLY A 68 -4.16 -12.91 -2.61
C GLY A 68 -5.29 -12.02 -3.08
N LEU A 69 -4.93 -10.89 -3.69
CA LEU A 69 -5.89 -9.92 -4.20
C LEU A 69 -5.50 -9.45 -5.60
N VAL A 70 -6.50 -9.32 -6.45
CA VAL A 70 -6.45 -8.52 -7.67
C VAL A 70 -7.34 -7.29 -7.45
N VAL A 71 -6.73 -6.11 -7.51
CA VAL A 71 -7.40 -4.83 -7.30
C VAL A 71 -7.43 -4.06 -8.61
N THR A 72 -8.61 -3.55 -8.98
CA THR A 72 -8.82 -2.76 -10.19
C THR A 72 -9.52 -1.46 -9.86
N ARG A 73 -9.26 -0.43 -10.67
CA ARG A 73 -9.95 0.85 -10.53
C ARG A 73 -11.40 0.75 -11.02
N MET A 74 -12.26 1.43 -10.28
CA MET A 74 -13.65 1.69 -10.64
C MET A 74 -13.85 3.21 -10.77
N LEU A 75 -15.01 3.63 -11.30
CA LEU A 75 -15.35 5.06 -11.34
C LEU A 75 -15.37 5.69 -9.95
N ASP A 76 -15.87 4.93 -8.96
CA ASP A 76 -16.03 5.38 -7.58
C ASP A 76 -15.40 4.39 -6.60
N GLY A 77 -14.07 4.38 -6.54
CA GLY A 77 -13.29 3.54 -5.63
C GLY A 77 -12.59 2.37 -6.34
N ALA A 78 -12.69 1.17 -5.79
CA ALA A 78 -11.96 0.00 -6.29
C ALA A 78 -12.81 -1.27 -6.27
N HIS A 79 -12.52 -2.15 -7.22
CA HIS A 79 -12.98 -3.54 -7.17
C HIS A 79 -11.82 -4.42 -6.69
N VAL A 80 -12.12 -5.36 -5.80
CA VAL A 80 -11.15 -6.30 -5.22
C VAL A 80 -11.70 -7.70 -5.39
N GLU A 81 -10.88 -8.61 -5.89
CA GLU A 81 -11.23 -10.02 -6.03
C GLU A 81 -10.08 -10.91 -5.56
N SER A 82 -10.45 -11.95 -4.84
CA SER A 82 -9.61 -13.05 -4.43
C SER A 82 -10.19 -14.36 -4.99
N LEU A 83 -9.50 -15.48 -4.77
CA LEU A 83 -9.99 -16.79 -5.15
C LEU A 83 -11.38 -17.12 -4.58
N THR A 84 -11.72 -16.61 -3.38
CA THR A 84 -12.93 -17.01 -2.64
C THR A 84 -14.01 -15.93 -2.56
N GLY A 85 -13.71 -14.70 -3.00
CA GLY A 85 -14.62 -13.59 -2.76
C GLY A 85 -14.28 -12.33 -3.52
N ARG A 86 -15.29 -11.49 -3.72
CA ARG A 86 -15.17 -10.22 -4.45
C ARG A 86 -15.95 -9.11 -3.75
N ALA A 87 -15.40 -7.91 -3.77
CA ALA A 87 -15.97 -6.76 -3.08
C ALA A 87 -15.68 -5.44 -3.81
N LEU A 88 -16.45 -4.41 -3.49
CA LEU A 88 -16.16 -3.02 -3.83
C LEU A 88 -15.67 -2.28 -2.60
N ILE A 89 -14.73 -1.37 -2.79
CA ILE A 89 -14.30 -0.38 -1.80
C ILE A 89 -14.71 1.00 -2.29
N THR A 90 -15.43 1.75 -1.48
CA THR A 90 -15.75 3.17 -1.77
C THR A 90 -14.53 4.07 -1.49
N PRO A 91 -14.50 5.33 -1.98
CA PRO A 91 -13.43 6.26 -1.63
C PRO A 91 -13.28 6.56 -0.13
N THR A 92 -14.34 6.31 0.67
CA THR A 92 -14.32 6.47 2.13
C THR A 92 -13.86 5.21 2.88
N GLY A 93 -13.63 4.10 2.16
CA GLY A 93 -13.14 2.83 2.70
C GLY A 93 -14.26 1.90 3.19
N GLU A 94 -15.52 2.22 2.87
CA GLU A 94 -16.63 1.31 3.08
C GLU A 94 -16.54 0.16 2.07
N VAL A 95 -17.02 -1.02 2.48
CA VAL A 95 -16.93 -2.24 1.66
C VAL A 95 -18.29 -2.83 1.44
N GLU A 96 -18.56 -3.18 0.18
CA GLU A 96 -19.70 -3.99 -0.23
C GLU A 96 -19.18 -5.33 -0.75
N VAL A 97 -19.45 -6.42 -0.02
CA VAL A 97 -19.14 -7.78 -0.48
C VAL A 97 -20.16 -8.19 -1.52
N LEU A 98 -19.72 -8.42 -2.77
CA LEU A 98 -20.60 -8.75 -3.88
C LEU A 98 -20.85 -10.25 -4.00
N SER A 99 -19.92 -11.09 -3.53
CA SER A 99 -20.08 -12.55 -3.45
C SER A 99 -18.95 -13.20 -2.67
N GLY A 100 -19.23 -14.39 -2.11
CA GLY A 100 -18.22 -15.18 -1.42
C GLY A 100 -17.83 -14.53 -0.10
N ASP A 101 -16.60 -14.77 0.32
CA ASP A 101 -16.04 -14.20 1.56
C ASP A 101 -15.60 -12.73 1.35
N ASP A 102 -15.42 -11.96 2.42
CA ASP A 102 -14.79 -10.63 2.31
C ASP A 102 -13.30 -10.81 1.97
N PRO A 103 -12.85 -10.45 0.75
CA PRO A 103 -11.46 -10.66 0.35
C PRO A 103 -10.48 -9.80 1.16
N LEU A 104 -10.96 -8.75 1.82
CA LEU A 104 -10.14 -7.77 2.53
C LEU A 104 -9.98 -8.10 4.02
N ALA A 105 -10.68 -9.11 4.56
CA ALA A 105 -10.75 -9.37 5.99
C ALA A 105 -9.37 -9.48 6.66
N ASP A 106 -8.45 -10.24 6.04
CA ASP A 106 -7.10 -10.47 6.58
C ASP A 106 -6.05 -9.45 6.09
N TYR A 107 -6.40 -8.65 5.08
CA TYR A 107 -5.48 -7.70 4.45
C TYR A 107 -5.69 -6.28 5.00
N ALA A 108 -6.94 -5.81 4.96
CA ALA A 108 -7.35 -4.44 5.20
C ALA A 108 -8.59 -4.40 6.13
N PRO A 109 -8.46 -4.77 7.41
CA PRO A 109 -9.60 -4.86 8.32
C PRO A 109 -10.26 -3.50 8.62
N THR A 110 -9.57 -2.38 8.44
CA THR A 110 -10.08 -1.04 8.76
C THR A 110 -10.42 -0.21 7.52
N ALA A 111 -11.31 0.78 7.69
CA ALA A 111 -11.65 1.72 6.63
C ALA A 111 -10.44 2.54 6.15
N VAL A 112 -9.48 2.84 7.05
CA VAL A 112 -8.25 3.58 6.70
C VAL A 112 -7.43 2.82 5.68
N GLU A 113 -7.20 1.54 5.94
CA GLU A 113 -6.44 0.63 5.08
C GLU A 113 -7.15 0.40 3.74
N ARG A 114 -8.48 0.25 3.77
CA ARG A 114 -9.32 0.12 2.56
C ARG A 114 -9.27 1.38 1.70
N ARG A 115 -9.32 2.57 2.31
CA ARG A 115 -9.13 3.85 1.58
C ARG A 115 -7.76 3.92 0.91
N ALA A 116 -6.70 3.42 1.55
CA ALA A 116 -5.37 3.41 0.95
C ALA A 116 -5.33 2.56 -0.33
N LEU A 117 -5.97 1.38 -0.35
CA LEU A 117 -6.12 0.57 -1.56
C LEU A 117 -6.96 1.27 -2.63
N ALA A 118 -8.12 1.82 -2.24
CA ALA A 118 -8.99 2.53 -3.17
C ALA A 118 -8.25 3.71 -3.80
N ARG A 119 -7.45 4.44 -3.03
CA ARG A 119 -6.63 5.56 -3.51
C ARG A 119 -5.48 5.10 -4.42
N LEU A 120 -4.82 3.99 -4.09
CA LEU A 120 -3.70 3.44 -4.86
C LEU A 120 -4.06 3.22 -6.32
N VAL A 121 -5.18 2.54 -6.59
CA VAL A 121 -5.60 2.24 -7.97
C VAL A 121 -6.11 3.47 -8.73
N GLN A 122 -6.40 4.57 -8.02
CA GLN A 122 -6.88 5.82 -8.60
C GLN A 122 -5.75 6.74 -9.07
N TYR A 123 -4.48 6.50 -8.70
CA TYR A 123 -3.36 7.25 -9.26
C TYR A 123 -3.23 7.04 -10.77
N GLU A 124 -2.85 8.10 -11.49
CA GLU A 124 -2.68 8.07 -12.96
C GLU A 124 -1.58 7.09 -13.40
N ASN A 125 -0.57 6.86 -12.55
CA ASN A 125 0.53 5.94 -12.80
C ASN A 125 0.33 4.55 -12.15
N SER A 126 -0.85 4.27 -11.59
CA SER A 126 -1.19 2.92 -11.12
C SER A 126 -1.30 1.95 -12.31
N GLY A 127 -1.04 0.68 -12.05
CA GLY A 127 -1.30 -0.38 -13.01
C GLY A 127 -2.80 -0.53 -13.24
N ASP A 128 -3.15 -1.11 -14.38
CA ASP A 128 -4.53 -1.50 -14.71
C ASP A 128 -5.02 -2.60 -13.75
N LEU A 129 -4.11 -3.50 -13.37
CA LEU A 129 -4.26 -4.41 -12.24
C LEU A 129 -3.20 -4.08 -11.19
N VAL A 130 -3.61 -4.05 -9.94
CA VAL A 130 -2.70 -4.10 -8.79
C VAL A 130 -2.86 -5.47 -8.13
N LEU A 131 -1.75 -6.18 -7.98
CA LEU A 131 -1.70 -7.51 -7.40
C LEU A 131 -1.09 -7.44 -6.01
N VAL A 132 -1.74 -8.07 -5.04
CA VAL A 132 -1.19 -8.30 -3.70
C VAL A 132 -0.91 -9.78 -3.58
N GLY A 133 0.32 -10.14 -3.20
CA GLY A 133 0.70 -11.53 -2.97
C GLY A 133 -0.15 -12.17 -1.87
N ALA A 134 -0.35 -13.48 -1.94
CA ALA A 134 -1.19 -14.18 -0.96
C ALA A 134 -0.60 -14.06 0.45
N TYR A 135 -1.47 -13.88 1.44
CA TYR A 135 -1.13 -13.71 2.85
C TYR A 135 -1.70 -14.85 3.69
N ASP A 136 -0.85 -15.44 4.54
CA ASP A 136 -1.20 -16.42 5.58
C ASP A 136 -1.21 -15.69 6.93
N PRO A 137 -2.40 -15.41 7.50
CA PRO A 137 -2.54 -14.71 8.77
C PRO A 137 -2.11 -15.54 9.99
N GLU A 138 -2.13 -16.88 9.91
CA GLU A 138 -1.71 -17.74 11.02
C GLU A 138 -0.19 -17.70 11.22
N ARG A 139 0.55 -17.64 10.11
CA ARG A 139 2.02 -17.61 10.11
C ARG A 139 2.59 -16.21 9.97
N ASP A 140 1.74 -15.21 9.70
CA ASP A 140 2.12 -13.83 9.38
C ASP A 140 3.16 -13.81 8.25
N ARG A 141 2.81 -14.45 7.13
CA ARG A 141 3.67 -14.56 5.94
C ARG A 141 2.90 -14.14 4.71
N CYS A 142 3.52 -13.35 3.85
CA CYS A 142 3.00 -13.08 2.52
C CYS A 142 3.97 -13.57 1.44
N ILE A 143 3.43 -13.76 0.24
CA ILE A 143 4.20 -14.08 -0.95
C ILE A 143 4.75 -12.76 -1.53
N CYS A 144 6.07 -12.70 -1.68
CA CYS A 144 6.75 -11.65 -2.44
C CYS A 144 6.90 -12.08 -3.90
N PHE A 145 6.84 -11.12 -4.82
CA PHE A 145 7.09 -11.31 -6.24
C PHE A 145 8.58 -11.15 -6.60
N ASP A 146 9.41 -10.74 -5.63
CA ASP A 146 10.87 -10.68 -5.72
C ASP A 146 11.53 -11.63 -4.70
N ASP A 147 12.84 -11.81 -4.83
CA ASP A 147 13.65 -12.70 -3.97
C ASP A 147 14.07 -12.04 -2.63
N GLN A 148 13.39 -10.97 -2.20
CA GLN A 148 13.75 -10.29 -0.95
C GLN A 148 13.31 -11.10 0.28
N VAL A 149 14.11 -11.01 1.35
CA VAL A 149 13.86 -11.73 2.62
C VAL A 149 12.73 -11.08 3.44
N GLY A 150 12.41 -9.82 3.15
CA GLY A 150 11.39 -9.05 3.88
C GLY A 150 10.28 -8.57 2.96
N ALA A 151 9.06 -8.56 3.49
CA ALA A 151 7.90 -8.01 2.81
C ALA A 151 7.71 -6.51 3.09
N HIS A 152 7.36 -5.73 2.07
CA HIS A 152 6.99 -4.33 2.18
C HIS A 152 6.02 -3.89 1.08
N GLY A 153 5.46 -2.70 1.21
CA GLY A 153 4.76 -1.99 0.14
C GLY A 153 3.34 -2.46 -0.15
N ALA A 154 2.93 -3.64 0.29
CA ALA A 154 1.56 -4.14 0.16
C ALA A 154 0.79 -4.14 1.48
N ILE A 155 -0.50 -4.42 1.37
CA ILE A 155 -1.42 -4.50 2.50
C ILE A 155 -1.36 -5.85 3.22
N GLY A 156 -1.66 -5.88 4.53
CA GLY A 156 -1.68 -7.10 5.35
C GLY A 156 -0.45 -7.31 6.25
N GLY A 157 -0.63 -8.13 7.28
CA GLY A 157 0.40 -8.50 8.25
C GLY A 157 0.83 -7.38 9.20
N ARG A 158 1.99 -7.55 9.84
CA ARG A 158 2.54 -6.62 10.85
C ARG A 158 2.95 -5.24 10.32
N GLN A 159 2.83 -4.99 9.02
CA GLN A 159 3.30 -3.79 8.34
C GLN A 159 2.46 -2.54 8.70
N PHE A 160 1.25 -2.74 9.26
CA PHE A 160 0.28 -1.70 9.61
C PHE A 160 0.28 -1.31 11.10
N TRP A 161 1.40 -1.49 11.79
CA TRP A 161 1.57 -1.07 13.19
C TRP A 161 2.57 0.09 13.34
N PRO A 162 2.34 1.26 12.71
CA PRO A 162 3.21 2.40 12.86
C PRO A 162 3.10 2.97 14.29
N PHE A 163 4.19 3.54 14.78
CA PHE A 163 4.19 4.32 16.01
C PHE A 163 5.00 5.61 15.81
N ILE A 164 4.65 6.65 16.59
CA ILE A 164 5.37 7.92 16.59
C ILE A 164 5.91 8.14 18.00
N LEU A 165 7.22 8.28 18.13
CA LEU A 165 7.84 8.81 19.34
C LEU A 165 7.98 10.32 19.19
N SER A 166 7.32 11.08 20.06
CA SER A 166 7.31 12.55 20.01
C SER A 166 7.37 13.18 21.40
N PRO A 167 7.80 14.45 21.50
CA PRO A 167 7.64 15.24 22.72
C PRO A 167 6.18 15.29 23.17
N ARG A 168 5.96 15.37 24.48
CA ARG A 168 4.63 15.43 25.05
C ARG A 168 3.87 16.64 24.51
N GLY A 169 2.64 16.43 24.04
CA GLY A 169 1.78 17.51 23.53
C GLY A 169 2.05 17.93 22.08
N LEU A 170 3.05 17.34 21.40
CA LEU A 170 3.24 17.57 19.96
C LEU A 170 2.07 17.02 19.15
N VAL A 171 1.62 15.80 19.47
CA VAL A 171 0.44 15.17 18.87
C VAL A 171 -0.74 15.35 19.84
N PRO A 172 -1.73 16.20 19.51
CA PRO A 172 -2.94 16.30 20.32
C PRO A 172 -3.68 14.96 20.35
N ALA A 173 -4.21 14.57 21.51
CA ALA A 173 -4.92 13.28 21.65
C ALA A 173 -6.15 13.15 20.74
N SER A 174 -6.72 14.28 20.30
CA SER A 174 -7.86 14.34 19.38
C SER A 174 -7.47 14.50 17.91
N PHE A 175 -6.18 14.52 17.58
CA PHE A 175 -5.72 14.69 16.20
C PHE A 175 -5.72 13.33 15.49
N PRO A 176 -6.60 13.11 14.49
CA PRO A 176 -6.59 11.87 13.73
C PRO A 176 -5.31 11.79 12.88
N ILE A 177 -4.72 10.59 12.83
CA ILE A 177 -3.60 10.27 11.94
C ILE A 177 -4.01 9.02 11.18
N ASP A 178 -4.64 9.24 10.05
CA ASP A 178 -5.16 8.17 9.19
C ASP A 178 -4.32 8.03 7.92
N ASP A 179 -3.61 9.09 7.50
CA ASP A 179 -2.77 9.12 6.30
C ASP A 179 -1.38 9.71 6.63
N PRO A 180 -0.31 9.24 5.97
CA PRO A 180 1.02 9.84 6.13
C PRO A 180 1.07 11.36 5.88
N LEU A 181 0.15 11.90 5.07
CA LEU A 181 0.02 13.33 4.84
C LEU A 181 -0.39 14.11 6.09
N ASP A 182 -1.10 13.48 7.04
CA ASP A 182 -1.50 14.11 8.30
C ASP A 182 -0.27 14.48 9.16
N LEU A 183 0.84 13.75 8.98
CA LEU A 183 2.10 14.01 9.67
C LEU A 183 2.72 15.36 9.28
N HIS A 184 2.43 15.86 8.07
CA HIS A 184 2.96 17.15 7.64
C HIS A 184 2.53 18.29 8.57
N LEU A 185 1.27 18.30 9.01
CA LEU A 185 0.74 19.31 9.92
C LEU A 185 1.43 19.22 11.29
N LEU A 186 1.71 18.00 11.76
CA LEU A 186 2.46 17.75 12.99
C LEU A 186 3.91 18.25 12.87
N PHE A 187 4.59 17.98 11.75
CA PHE A 187 5.95 18.45 11.52
C PHE A 187 6.03 19.98 11.38
N ARG A 188 5.04 20.60 10.74
CA ARG A 188 4.94 22.06 10.69
C ARG A 188 4.78 22.67 12.08
N ARG A 189 3.89 22.10 12.90
CA ARG A 189 3.69 22.51 14.29
C ARG A 189 4.96 22.37 15.11
N TYR A 190 5.68 21.25 14.96
CA TYR A 190 6.97 21.02 15.62
C TYR A 190 7.98 22.12 15.28
N ARG A 191 8.10 22.49 14.00
CA ARG A 191 9.03 23.53 13.55
C ARG A 191 8.66 24.92 14.09
N GLU A 192 7.37 25.23 14.19
CA GLU A 192 6.87 26.53 14.66
C GLU A 192 6.85 26.63 16.19
N GLN A 193 6.77 25.49 16.90
CA GLN A 193 6.71 25.39 18.37
C GLN A 193 7.64 24.28 18.89
N PRO A 194 8.97 24.38 18.71
CA PRO A 194 9.91 23.33 19.10
C PRO A 194 10.00 23.14 20.62
N GLU A 195 9.54 24.12 21.41
CA GLU A 195 9.62 24.16 22.88
C GLU A 195 8.45 23.49 23.60
N LEU A 196 7.62 22.68 22.94
CA LEU A 196 6.62 21.83 23.62
C LEU A 196 7.34 20.76 24.47
N ASP A 197 7.73 21.21 25.67
CA ASP A 197 8.38 20.58 26.83
C ASP A 197 9.54 19.60 26.57
N VAL A 198 10.67 20.15 26.12
CA VAL A 198 12.00 19.59 26.44
C VAL A 198 12.41 19.97 27.89
N LEU A 199 11.73 20.96 28.50
CA LEU A 199 12.09 21.53 29.81
C LEU A 199 11.70 20.65 31.02
N ASP A 200 10.80 19.69 30.85
CA ASP A 200 10.34 18.84 31.95
C ASP A 200 11.27 17.62 32.21
N PHE A 201 12.16 17.28 31.26
CA PHE A 201 13.14 16.20 31.43
C PHE A 201 14.33 16.67 32.27
N VAL A 202 14.86 17.88 32.00
CA VAL A 202 15.99 18.47 32.73
C VAL A 202 15.57 18.93 34.15
N GLY A 203 14.33 19.42 34.30
CA GLY A 203 13.82 19.86 35.60
C GLY A 203 13.53 18.74 36.61
N ARG A 204 13.37 17.50 36.15
CA ARG A 204 13.16 16.32 37.02
C ARG A 204 14.47 15.71 37.52
N GLU A 205 15.52 15.64 36.68
CA GLU A 205 16.83 15.15 37.15
C GLU A 205 17.43 16.05 38.23
N GLN A 206 17.25 17.38 38.12
CA GLN A 206 17.75 18.30 39.16
C GLN A 206 17.00 18.20 40.50
N ARG A 207 15.73 17.76 40.52
CA ARG A 207 14.98 17.54 41.77
C ARG A 207 15.31 16.21 42.44
N VAL A 208 15.73 15.19 41.69
CA VAL A 208 16.18 13.91 42.26
C VAL A 208 17.59 14.04 42.85
N ALA A 209 18.49 14.82 42.21
CA ALA A 209 19.84 15.09 42.74
C ALA A 209 19.87 16.02 43.97
N ALA A 210 18.85 16.86 44.17
CA ALA A 210 18.74 17.74 45.33
C ALA A 210 18.06 17.11 46.56
N GLN A 211 17.63 15.84 46.47
CA GLN A 211 17.01 15.07 47.55
C GLN A 211 17.88 13.89 48.03
N SER A 212 19.15 13.83 47.61
CA SER A 212 20.16 12.85 48.04
C SER A 212 21.29 13.48 48.82
#